data_AF-A0A5N6PLM0-F1
#
_entry.id   AF-A0A5N6PLM0-F1
#
_cell.length_a   1.000
_cell.length_b   1.000
_cell.length_c   1.000
_cell.angle_alpha   90.00
_cell.angle_beta   90.00
_cell.angle_gamma   90.00
#
_symmetry.space_group_name_H-M   'P 1'
#
loop_
_entity.id
_entity.type
_entity.pdbx_description
1 polymer ?
#
loop_
_entity_poly.entity_id
_entity_poly.type
_entity_poly.pdbx_seq_one_letter_code
_entity_poly.pdbx_strand_id
1 'polypeptide(L)'
;MAMVSSIHEDSIFVSEIAQLWPELPLVANMRCGLWYAKKFHSSCYFKSTDGHTNNLSFNTSRLNLHVATLAGQRGGCMIVDSTRKGKRFPDSMSKTIPIWTCVLNRAILNYRNKMNGINKPKEGGTSAQNCGTTVQESLEWDSSLHLPLWVPDTEKIRIDSKLNEWVKVLETSGVDIASISSLLKKPLRPLWISQKTVIWLNEVPDYHDWDFTPIILISASASTVDPTISGASASVITSLSVLSKLLHITASHL
;
A
#
# COMPACT_ATOMS: atom_id res chain seq x y z
N MET A 1 -3.66 -21.95 -27.05
CA MET A 1 -2.29 -22.02 -26.49
C MET A 1 -1.75 -20.69 -25.94
N ALA A 2 -2.28 -19.51 -26.29
CA ALA A 2 -1.71 -18.23 -25.86
C ALA A 2 -1.87 -17.87 -24.35
N MET A 3 -2.89 -18.39 -23.65
CA MET A 3 -3.16 -18.01 -22.24
C MET A 3 -2.17 -18.61 -21.23
N VAL A 4 -1.62 -19.80 -21.48
CA VAL A 4 -0.72 -20.49 -20.52
C VAL A 4 0.70 -19.94 -20.60
N SER A 5 1.19 -19.58 -21.80
CA SER A 5 2.50 -18.90 -21.96
C SER A 5 2.52 -17.57 -21.23
N SER A 6 1.42 -16.81 -21.32
CA SER A 6 1.25 -15.54 -20.61
C SER A 6 1.31 -15.70 -19.08
N ILE A 7 0.69 -16.73 -18.50
CA ILE A 7 0.75 -16.95 -17.03
C ILE A 7 2.15 -17.35 -16.59
N HIS A 8 2.86 -18.15 -17.39
CA HIS A 8 4.23 -18.54 -17.06
C HIS A 8 5.17 -17.31 -17.04
N GLU A 9 5.13 -16.48 -18.08
CA GLU A 9 5.91 -15.23 -18.15
C GLU A 9 5.53 -14.28 -17.01
N ASP A 10 4.23 -14.08 -16.75
CA ASP A 10 3.75 -13.26 -15.64
C ASP A 10 4.24 -13.80 -14.27
N SER A 11 4.36 -15.12 -14.12
CA SER A 11 4.87 -15.75 -12.88
C SER A 11 6.37 -15.58 -12.70
N ILE A 12 7.15 -15.55 -13.80
CA ILE A 12 8.58 -15.24 -13.76
C ILE A 12 8.76 -13.80 -13.27
N PHE A 13 8.02 -12.86 -13.84
CA PHE A 13 8.04 -11.46 -13.40
C PHE A 13 7.72 -11.31 -11.90
N VAL A 14 6.66 -11.98 -11.41
CA VAL A 14 6.33 -11.96 -9.97
C VAL A 14 7.47 -12.54 -9.13
N SER A 15 8.13 -13.60 -9.60
CA SER A 15 9.29 -14.19 -8.92
C SER A 15 10.49 -13.23 -8.89
N GLU A 16 10.78 -12.52 -9.98
CA GLU A 16 11.87 -11.54 -10.05
C GLU A 16 11.65 -10.40 -9.05
N ILE A 17 10.42 -9.85 -8.98
CA ILE A 17 10.09 -8.82 -8.00
C ILE A 17 10.21 -9.34 -6.57
N ALA A 18 9.74 -10.57 -6.30
CA ALA A 18 9.84 -11.16 -4.97
C ALA A 18 11.30 -11.38 -4.53
N GLN A 19 12.22 -11.62 -5.48
CA GLN A 19 13.65 -11.77 -5.19
C GLN A 19 14.34 -10.46 -4.82
N LEU A 20 13.78 -9.30 -5.17
CA LEU A 20 14.32 -8.00 -4.74
C LEU A 20 14.19 -7.79 -3.22
N TRP A 21 13.14 -8.35 -2.62
CA TRP A 21 12.87 -8.23 -1.18
C TRP A 21 12.42 -9.59 -0.61
N PRO A 22 13.34 -10.56 -0.46
CA PRO A 22 13.01 -11.95 -0.13
C PRO A 22 12.37 -12.11 1.25
N GLU A 23 12.59 -11.17 2.18
CA GLU A 23 11.99 -11.20 3.50
C GLU A 23 10.53 -10.73 3.54
N LEU A 24 10.09 -10.01 2.50
CA LEU A 24 8.71 -9.53 2.40
C LEU A 24 7.78 -10.67 1.96
N PRO A 25 6.71 -10.95 2.72
CA PRO A 25 5.80 -12.02 2.39
C PRO A 25 5.00 -11.72 1.13
N LEU A 26 5.02 -12.66 0.20
CA LEU A 26 4.15 -12.68 -0.98
C LEU A 26 2.73 -13.15 -0.61
N VAL A 27 1.73 -12.34 -0.95
CA VAL A 27 0.30 -12.52 -0.66
C VAL A 27 -0.50 -12.52 -1.95
N ALA A 28 -1.34 -13.53 -2.16
CA ALA A 28 -2.21 -13.58 -3.34
C ALA A 28 -3.56 -12.89 -3.06
N ASN A 29 -3.95 -11.91 -3.87
CA ASN A 29 -5.35 -11.49 -3.89
C ASN A 29 -6.17 -12.59 -4.59
N MET A 30 -7.12 -13.21 -3.88
CA MET A 30 -7.91 -14.36 -4.35
C MET A 30 -8.84 -14.06 -5.54
N ARG A 31 -8.84 -12.82 -6.06
CA ARG A 31 -9.53 -12.46 -7.30
C ARG A 31 -8.82 -13.05 -8.51
N CYS A 32 -7.55 -12.70 -8.72
CA CYS A 32 -6.76 -13.21 -9.85
C CYS A 32 -5.30 -13.54 -9.49
N GLY A 33 -4.82 -13.24 -8.27
CA GLY A 33 -3.41 -13.32 -7.90
C GLY A 33 -2.84 -14.73 -7.70
N LEU A 34 -3.69 -15.74 -7.44
CA LEU A 34 -3.26 -17.10 -7.07
C LEU A 34 -2.45 -17.85 -8.15
N TRP A 35 -2.49 -17.38 -9.40
CA TRP A 35 -1.91 -18.08 -10.54
C TRP A 35 -0.43 -17.78 -10.77
N TYR A 36 0.13 -16.76 -10.11
CA TYR A 36 1.41 -16.16 -10.49
C TYR A 36 2.59 -16.53 -9.59
N ALA A 37 2.40 -17.42 -8.63
CA ALA A 37 3.51 -18.01 -7.87
C ALA A 37 3.12 -19.41 -7.38
N LYS A 38 4.13 -20.27 -7.16
CA LYS A 38 3.92 -21.62 -6.62
C LYS A 38 3.57 -21.62 -5.14
N LYS A 39 4.09 -20.65 -4.38
CA LYS A 39 3.93 -20.55 -2.93
C LYS A 39 3.64 -19.10 -2.56
N PHE A 40 2.62 -18.93 -1.72
CA PHE A 40 2.29 -17.66 -1.08
C PHE A 40 2.36 -17.85 0.44
N HIS A 41 2.70 -16.79 1.16
CA HIS A 41 2.69 -16.78 2.62
C HIS A 41 1.27 -16.65 3.17
N SER A 42 0.40 -15.96 2.42
CA SER A 42 -1.00 -15.77 2.77
C SER A 42 -1.82 -15.46 1.52
N SER A 43 -3.13 -15.33 1.69
CA SER A 43 -4.04 -14.81 0.66
C SER A 43 -4.89 -13.70 1.24
N CYS A 44 -5.35 -12.78 0.40
CA CYS A 44 -6.25 -11.70 0.76
C CYS A 44 -7.42 -11.61 -0.22
N TYR A 45 -8.40 -10.78 0.09
CA TYR A 45 -9.58 -10.61 -0.73
C TYR A 45 -9.96 -9.13 -0.81
N PHE A 46 -9.30 -8.39 -1.70
CA PHE A 46 -9.64 -7.01 -2.04
C PHE A 46 -10.46 -6.98 -3.33
N LYS A 47 -11.70 -6.49 -3.25
CA LYS A 47 -12.62 -6.39 -4.39
C LYS A 47 -12.46 -5.04 -5.09
N SER A 48 -12.28 -5.08 -6.41
CA SER A 48 -12.25 -3.87 -7.25
C SER A 48 -13.55 -3.06 -7.18
N THR A 49 -14.69 -3.70 -6.92
CA THR A 49 -15.99 -3.05 -6.80
C THR A 49 -16.05 -2.04 -5.67
N ASP A 50 -15.29 -2.27 -4.59
CA ASP A 50 -15.35 -1.46 -3.37
C ASP A 50 -14.61 -0.10 -3.59
N GLY A 51 -13.73 -0.05 -4.60
CA GLY A 51 -13.02 1.16 -5.03
C GLY A 51 -13.54 1.73 -6.36
N HIS A 52 -14.70 1.30 -6.86
CA HIS A 52 -15.19 1.75 -8.16
C HIS A 52 -15.77 3.18 -8.09
N THR A 53 -15.63 3.97 -9.15
CA THR A 53 -15.95 5.42 -9.15
C THR A 53 -17.37 5.74 -8.73
N ASN A 54 -18.32 4.90 -9.11
CA ASN A 54 -19.74 5.06 -8.77
C ASN A 54 -20.17 4.21 -7.55
N ASN A 55 -19.26 3.45 -6.94
CA ASN A 55 -19.55 2.54 -5.85
C ASN A 55 -18.39 2.45 -4.83
N LEU A 56 -17.98 3.60 -4.30
CA LEU A 56 -16.98 3.66 -3.24
C LEU A 56 -17.58 3.17 -1.91
N SER A 57 -17.04 2.09 -1.35
CA SER A 57 -17.49 1.48 -0.11
C SER A 57 -16.32 0.90 0.72
N PHE A 58 -16.53 0.79 2.04
CA PHE A 58 -15.60 0.13 2.96
C PHE A 58 -16.30 -1.04 3.64
N ASN A 59 -15.89 -2.27 3.33
CA ASN A 59 -16.59 -3.47 3.77
C ASN A 59 -16.01 -4.05 5.07
N THR A 60 -16.78 -3.97 6.16
CA THR A 60 -16.38 -4.50 7.47
C THR A 60 -16.40 -6.03 7.59
N SER A 61 -17.07 -6.73 6.67
CA SER A 61 -17.01 -8.21 6.61
C SER A 61 -15.73 -8.73 5.92
N ARG A 62 -14.98 -7.87 5.23
CA ARG A 62 -13.77 -8.23 4.46
C ARG A 62 -12.63 -7.25 4.73
N LEU A 63 -12.25 -7.15 5.99
CA LEU A 63 -11.27 -6.18 6.44
C LEU A 63 -9.82 -6.55 6.14
N ASN A 64 -9.51 -7.80 5.79
CA ASN A 64 -8.13 -8.22 5.48
C ASN A 64 -7.09 -7.85 6.58
N LEU A 65 -7.50 -7.81 7.86
CA LEU A 65 -6.64 -7.37 8.98
C LEU A 65 -5.41 -8.26 9.18
N HIS A 66 -5.50 -9.52 8.78
CA HIS A 66 -4.37 -10.44 8.77
C HIS A 66 -3.24 -9.95 7.85
N VAL A 67 -3.55 -9.20 6.78
CA VAL A 67 -2.54 -8.58 5.91
C VAL A 67 -1.81 -7.47 6.65
N ALA A 68 -2.53 -6.62 7.40
CA ALA A 68 -1.91 -5.58 8.24
C ALA A 68 -1.04 -6.19 9.36
N THR A 69 -1.52 -7.28 9.97
CA THR A 69 -0.78 -8.05 10.98
C THR A 69 0.51 -8.62 10.40
N LEU A 70 0.41 -9.30 9.25
CA LEU A 70 1.55 -9.87 8.53
C LEU A 70 2.56 -8.80 8.12
N ALA A 71 2.08 -7.67 7.59
CA ALA A 71 2.93 -6.55 7.20
C ALA A 71 3.64 -5.93 8.42
N GLY A 72 2.94 -5.73 9.54
CA GLY A 72 3.56 -5.23 10.77
C GLY A 72 4.61 -6.17 11.35
N GLN A 73 4.41 -7.49 11.25
CA GLN A 73 5.37 -8.50 11.73
C GLN A 73 6.61 -8.63 10.83
N ARG A 74 6.45 -8.44 9.52
CA ARG A 74 7.50 -8.69 8.52
C ARG A 74 8.11 -7.41 7.94
N GLY A 75 7.69 -6.24 8.43
CA GLY A 75 8.12 -4.94 7.93
C GLY A 75 7.54 -4.57 6.56
N GLY A 76 6.51 -5.27 6.08
CA GLY A 76 5.85 -5.02 4.80
C GLY A 76 5.22 -6.29 4.21
N CYS A 77 4.60 -6.17 3.03
CA CYS A 77 4.20 -7.34 2.23
C CYS A 77 4.04 -6.99 0.75
N MET A 78 4.02 -8.02 -0.10
CA MET A 78 3.73 -7.92 -1.53
C MET A 78 2.36 -8.54 -1.82
N ILE A 79 1.45 -7.80 -2.45
CA ILE A 79 0.14 -8.29 -2.88
C ILE A 79 0.13 -8.45 -4.39
N VAL A 80 -0.11 -9.67 -4.86
CA VAL A 80 -0.22 -10.01 -6.28
C VAL A 80 -1.68 -10.04 -6.70
N ASP A 81 -1.99 -9.38 -7.80
CA ASP A 81 -3.29 -9.44 -8.49
C ASP A 81 -3.06 -9.21 -9.98
N SER A 82 -4.10 -9.35 -10.78
CA SER A 82 -4.03 -9.00 -12.19
C SER A 82 -5.29 -8.31 -12.67
N THR A 83 -5.21 -7.74 -13.86
CA THR A 83 -6.34 -7.05 -14.48
C THR A 83 -6.70 -7.68 -15.82
N ARG A 84 -7.95 -7.48 -16.23
CA ARG A 84 -8.39 -7.81 -17.59
C ARG A 84 -7.77 -6.82 -18.59
N LYS A 85 -7.80 -7.19 -19.87
CA LYS A 85 -7.23 -6.42 -20.99
C LYS A 85 -7.59 -4.93 -20.90
N GLY A 86 -6.59 -4.06 -21.11
CA GLY A 86 -6.74 -2.61 -21.25
C GLY A 86 -6.38 -1.76 -20.03
N LYS A 87 -6.33 -2.31 -18.81
CA LYS A 87 -5.85 -1.59 -17.62
C LYS A 87 -4.45 -2.05 -17.22
N ARG A 88 -3.68 -1.16 -16.57
CA ARG A 88 -2.38 -1.48 -15.97
C ARG A 88 -2.53 -2.07 -14.57
N PHE A 89 -3.48 -1.55 -13.79
CA PHE A 89 -3.79 -1.99 -12.43
C PHE A 89 -5.30 -2.16 -12.27
N PRO A 90 -5.76 -3.16 -11.49
CA PRO A 90 -7.16 -3.25 -11.10
C PRO A 90 -7.55 -2.11 -10.13
N ASP A 91 -8.84 -1.78 -10.05
CA ASP A 91 -9.34 -0.76 -9.11
C ASP A 91 -9.08 -1.18 -7.64
N SER A 92 -8.92 -2.49 -7.37
CA SER A 92 -8.51 -3.01 -6.05
C SER A 92 -7.16 -2.43 -5.62
N MET A 93 -6.20 -2.38 -6.54
CA MET A 93 -4.87 -1.82 -6.28
C MET A 93 -4.84 -0.29 -6.39
N SER A 94 -5.63 0.29 -7.29
CA SER A 94 -5.60 1.74 -7.51
C SER A 94 -6.37 2.53 -6.45
N LYS A 95 -7.39 1.92 -5.82
CA LYS A 95 -8.30 2.62 -4.89
C LYS A 95 -8.64 1.82 -3.64
N THR A 96 -9.08 0.56 -3.76
CA THR A 96 -9.56 -0.20 -2.59
C THR A 96 -8.48 -0.40 -1.52
N ILE A 97 -7.28 -0.85 -1.90
CA ILE A 97 -6.17 -1.04 -0.96
C ILE A 97 -5.65 0.31 -0.43
N PRO A 98 -5.45 1.36 -1.23
CA PRO A 98 -5.16 2.71 -0.73
C PRO A 98 -6.14 3.26 0.30
N ILE A 99 -7.44 3.09 0.05
CA ILE A 99 -8.51 3.43 0.99
C ILE A 99 -8.32 2.64 2.28
N TRP A 100 -8.12 1.33 2.17
CA TRP A 100 -7.93 0.44 3.30
C TRP A 100 -6.71 0.81 4.15
N THR A 101 -5.56 1.09 3.54
CA THR A 101 -4.35 1.54 4.26
C THR A 101 -4.60 2.86 4.98
N CYS A 102 -5.27 3.82 4.32
CA CYS A 102 -5.54 5.13 4.92
C CYS A 102 -6.51 5.02 6.11
N VAL A 103 -7.59 4.25 5.96
CA VAL A 103 -8.56 4.02 7.05
C VAL A 103 -7.89 3.35 8.25
N LEU A 104 -7.03 2.35 8.04
CA LEU A 104 -6.27 1.72 9.12
C LEU A 104 -5.29 2.70 9.79
N ASN A 105 -4.51 3.46 9.01
CA ASN A 105 -3.56 4.42 9.56
C ASN A 105 -4.27 5.49 10.41
N ARG A 106 -5.42 6.01 9.96
CA ARG A 106 -6.23 6.97 10.73
C ARG A 106 -6.82 6.34 12.00
N ALA A 107 -7.35 5.13 11.94
CA ALA A 107 -7.89 4.43 13.10
C ALA A 107 -6.81 4.14 14.16
N ILE A 108 -5.61 3.71 13.72
CA ILE A 108 -4.45 3.49 14.60
C ILE A 108 -4.01 4.82 15.24
N LEU A 109 -3.91 5.90 14.46
CA LEU A 109 -3.57 7.22 14.97
C LEU A 109 -4.58 7.70 16.02
N ASN A 110 -5.88 7.58 15.74
CA ASN A 110 -6.94 7.91 16.68
C ASN A 110 -6.83 7.11 17.97
N TYR A 111 -6.57 5.80 17.87
CA TYR A 111 -6.36 4.93 19.02
C TYR A 111 -5.16 5.38 19.87
N ARG A 112 -4.01 5.66 19.23
CA ARG A 112 -2.80 6.13 19.92
C ARG A 112 -3.01 7.48 20.60
N ASN A 113 -3.68 8.41 19.94
CA ASN A 113 -4.01 9.73 20.50
C ASN A 113 -4.93 9.61 21.73
N LYS A 114 -5.93 8.73 21.68
CA LYS A 114 -6.79 8.42 22.83
C LYS A 114 -5.97 7.87 24.01
N MET A 115 -5.06 6.93 23.76
CA MET A 115 -4.20 6.34 24.81
C MET A 115 -3.22 7.37 25.41
N ASN A 116 -2.60 8.20 24.59
CA ASN A 116 -1.72 9.26 25.07
C ASN A 116 -2.47 10.33 25.89
N GLY A 117 -3.72 10.64 25.52
CA GLY A 117 -4.59 11.55 26.27
C GLY A 117 -5.06 10.98 27.62
N ILE A 118 -5.27 9.66 27.71
CA ILE A 118 -5.59 8.97 28.98
C ILE A 118 -4.38 8.94 29.92
N ASN A 119 -3.18 8.77 29.37
CA ASN A 119 -1.94 8.65 30.15
C ASN A 119 -1.36 10.01 30.58
N LYS A 120 -1.92 11.14 30.14
CA LYS A 120 -1.58 12.44 30.73
C LYS A 120 -2.20 12.53 32.14
N PRO A 121 -1.39 12.75 33.20
CA PRO A 121 -1.93 13.03 34.52
C PRO A 121 -2.94 14.18 34.41
N LYS A 122 -4.10 14.06 35.05
CA LYS A 122 -5.00 15.20 35.24
C LYS A 122 -4.26 16.20 36.13
N GLU A 123 -3.56 17.16 35.54
CA GLU A 123 -3.01 18.30 36.26
C GLU A 123 -4.18 19.12 36.81
N GLY A 124 -4.48 18.88 38.09
CA GLY A 124 -5.26 19.79 38.89
C GLY A 124 -4.40 20.99 39.27
N GLY A 125 -4.73 22.15 38.71
CA GLY A 125 -4.57 23.46 39.36
C GLY A 125 -3.15 24.04 39.51
N THR A 126 -2.98 25.18 38.83
CA THR A 126 -2.12 26.34 39.15
C THR A 126 -0.72 26.39 38.52
N SER A 127 -0.47 27.58 37.96
CA SER A 127 0.60 28.07 37.08
C SER A 127 2.04 27.97 37.60
N ALA A 128 2.99 27.63 36.71
CA ALA A 128 4.24 28.37 36.48
C ALA A 128 4.99 27.81 35.25
N GLN A 129 5.63 28.71 34.51
CA GLN A 129 6.51 28.41 33.37
C GLN A 129 7.60 27.39 33.72
N ASN A 130 7.88 26.47 32.79
CA ASN A 130 9.26 26.29 32.35
C ASN A 130 9.39 25.68 30.96
N CYS A 131 10.23 26.36 30.18
CA CYS A 131 10.75 26.00 28.87
C CYS A 131 11.64 24.76 29.00
N GLY A 132 11.32 23.74 28.23
CA GLY A 132 12.07 22.50 28.12
C GLY A 132 11.66 21.82 26.84
N THR A 133 12.24 22.29 25.74
CA THR A 133 12.09 21.75 24.39
C THR A 133 12.63 20.32 24.34
N THR A 134 11.88 19.34 24.82
CA THR A 134 11.98 17.98 24.30
C THR A 134 11.07 17.92 23.08
N VAL A 135 11.56 18.47 21.97
CA VAL A 135 11.10 18.06 20.64
C VAL A 135 11.60 16.63 20.48
N GLN A 136 10.87 15.70 21.11
CA GLN A 136 10.90 14.32 20.69
C GLN A 136 10.05 14.33 19.43
N GLU A 137 10.72 14.58 18.29
CA GLU A 137 10.18 14.38 16.95
C GLU A 137 9.68 12.94 16.89
N SER A 138 8.45 12.73 17.33
CA SER A 138 7.69 11.56 16.98
C SER A 138 7.61 11.61 15.47
N LEU A 139 8.36 10.74 14.78
CA LEU A 139 8.22 10.48 13.35
C LEU A 139 6.73 10.57 13.01
N GLU A 140 6.37 11.60 12.23
CA GLU A 140 4.97 11.99 12.02
C GLU A 140 4.24 10.79 11.40
N TRP A 141 3.26 10.23 12.11
CA TRP A 141 2.51 9.07 11.62
C TRP A 141 1.62 9.51 10.45
N ASP A 142 2.09 9.27 9.24
CA ASP A 142 1.38 9.63 8.01
C ASP A 142 0.06 8.86 7.86
N SER A 143 -1.03 9.61 7.98
CA SER A 143 -2.41 9.11 7.83
C SER A 143 -3.11 9.67 6.59
N SER A 144 -2.35 10.25 5.66
CA SER A 144 -2.85 10.79 4.41
C SER A 144 -3.22 9.68 3.40
N LEU A 145 -4.04 10.05 2.41
CA LEU A 145 -4.48 9.15 1.35
C LEU A 145 -3.44 9.11 0.22
N HIS A 146 -2.80 7.96 0.03
CA HIS A 146 -1.82 7.72 -1.04
C HIS A 146 -2.45 6.98 -2.21
N LEU A 147 -2.78 7.72 -3.28
CA LEU A 147 -3.29 7.17 -4.53
C LEU A 147 -2.21 7.24 -5.62
N PRO A 148 -2.27 6.35 -6.63
CA PRO A 148 -1.34 6.44 -7.74
C PRO A 148 -1.68 7.61 -8.66
N LEU A 149 -0.68 8.13 -9.36
CA LEU A 149 -0.78 9.35 -10.20
C LEU A 149 -1.83 9.29 -11.31
N TRP A 150 -2.26 8.09 -11.72
CA TRP A 150 -3.30 7.91 -12.74
C TRP A 150 -4.73 7.98 -12.19
N VAL A 151 -4.92 8.09 -10.87
CA VAL A 151 -6.22 8.37 -10.26
C VAL A 151 -6.42 9.89 -10.23
N PRO A 152 -7.47 10.43 -10.91
CA PRO A 152 -7.68 11.88 -10.97
C PRO A 152 -7.93 12.51 -9.59
N ASP A 153 -7.57 13.78 -9.43
CA ASP A 153 -7.81 14.53 -8.17
C ASP A 153 -9.29 14.63 -7.81
N THR A 154 -10.18 14.68 -8.81
CA THR A 154 -11.63 14.66 -8.59
C THR A 154 -12.08 13.39 -7.88
N GLU A 155 -11.46 12.25 -8.21
CA GLU A 155 -11.70 10.98 -7.56
C GLU A 155 -11.07 10.94 -6.17
N LYS A 156 -9.86 11.50 -6.01
CA LYS A 156 -9.21 11.66 -4.70
C LYS A 156 -10.10 12.43 -3.71
N ILE A 157 -10.63 13.58 -4.12
CA ILE A 157 -11.55 14.41 -3.31
C ILE A 157 -12.81 13.62 -2.91
N ARG A 158 -13.38 12.85 -3.86
CA ARG A 158 -14.55 11.98 -3.58
C ARG A 158 -14.24 10.90 -2.55
N ILE A 159 -13.04 10.31 -2.60
CA ILE A 159 -12.59 9.33 -1.62
C ILE A 159 -12.36 10.00 -0.26
N ASP A 160 -11.60 11.10 -0.24
CA ASP A 160 -11.25 11.84 0.97
C ASP A 160 -12.49 12.28 1.77
N SER A 161 -13.56 12.72 1.07
CA SER A 161 -14.81 13.11 1.72
C SER A 161 -15.53 11.97 2.47
N LYS A 162 -15.22 10.70 2.16
CA LYS A 162 -15.81 9.50 2.81
C LYS A 162 -14.92 8.86 3.87
N LEU A 163 -13.61 9.13 3.87
CA LEU A 163 -12.65 8.45 4.74
C LEU A 163 -13.02 8.54 6.23
N ASN A 164 -13.44 9.71 6.71
CA ASN A 164 -13.78 9.90 8.12
C ASN A 164 -15.00 9.06 8.54
N GLU A 165 -15.96 8.84 7.65
CA GLU A 165 -17.08 7.94 7.90
C GLU A 165 -16.61 6.49 8.00
N TRP A 166 -15.76 6.04 7.07
CA TRP A 166 -15.23 4.67 7.08
C TRP A 166 -14.32 4.38 8.28
N VAL A 167 -13.55 5.38 8.74
CA VAL A 167 -12.78 5.27 9.99
C VAL A 167 -13.71 5.05 11.17
N LYS A 168 -14.81 5.81 11.28
CA LYS A 168 -15.81 5.59 12.33
C LYS A 168 -16.44 4.21 12.24
N VAL A 169 -16.81 3.75 11.04
CA VAL A 169 -17.35 2.41 10.79
C VAL A 169 -16.37 1.32 11.23
N LEU A 170 -15.07 1.49 10.96
CA LEU A 170 -14.04 0.56 11.42
C LEU A 170 -13.93 0.57 12.95
N GLU A 171 -13.83 1.76 13.57
CA GLU A 171 -13.71 1.90 15.03
C GLU A 171 -14.90 1.30 15.79
N THR A 172 -16.11 1.36 15.24
CA THR A 172 -17.31 0.78 15.86
C THR A 172 -17.58 -0.67 15.47
N SER A 173 -16.80 -1.25 14.56
CA SER A 173 -16.99 -2.64 14.09
C SER A 173 -16.50 -3.72 15.07
N GLY A 174 -15.94 -3.34 16.21
CA GLY A 174 -15.41 -4.28 17.22
C GLY A 174 -14.03 -4.85 16.88
N VAL A 175 -13.33 -4.27 15.90
CA VAL A 175 -11.97 -4.65 15.53
C VAL A 175 -10.99 -4.34 16.66
N ASP A 176 -10.10 -5.28 16.93
CA ASP A 176 -8.98 -5.09 17.86
C ASP A 176 -7.88 -4.21 17.22
N ILE A 177 -8.12 -2.90 17.24
CA ILE A 177 -7.15 -1.89 16.80
C ILE A 177 -5.92 -1.87 17.72
N ALA A 178 -6.04 -2.27 18.98
CA ALA A 178 -4.94 -2.28 19.94
C ALA A 178 -3.84 -3.25 19.49
N SER A 179 -4.22 -4.49 19.14
CA SER A 179 -3.30 -5.50 18.63
C SER A 179 -2.58 -5.02 17.37
N ILE A 180 -3.30 -4.46 16.39
CA ILE A 180 -2.71 -3.95 15.14
C ILE A 180 -1.78 -2.76 15.39
N SER A 181 -2.20 -1.82 16.24
CA SER A 181 -1.41 -0.64 16.63
C SER A 181 -0.09 -1.03 17.30
N SER A 182 -0.07 -2.13 18.07
CA SER A 182 1.14 -2.63 18.72
C SER A 182 2.16 -3.19 17.73
N LEU A 183 1.68 -3.80 16.64
CA LEU A 183 2.50 -4.44 15.61
C LEU A 183 3.07 -3.42 14.61
N LEU A 184 2.24 -2.51 14.11
CA LEU A 184 2.65 -1.55 13.08
C LEU A 184 3.47 -0.39 13.67
N LYS A 185 4.80 -0.42 13.54
CA LYS A 185 5.66 0.67 14.02
C LYS A 185 5.66 1.88 13.09
N LYS A 186 5.40 1.68 11.79
CA LYS A 186 5.32 2.71 10.75
C LYS A 186 3.98 2.62 10.01
N PRO A 187 3.41 3.73 9.49
CA PRO A 187 2.13 3.71 8.77
C PRO A 187 2.17 2.82 7.54
N LEU A 188 1.06 2.21 7.15
CA LEU A 188 0.96 1.42 5.92
C LEU A 188 0.99 2.33 4.69
N ARG A 189 1.79 2.02 3.67
CA ARG A 189 1.78 2.78 2.41
C ARG A 189 1.81 1.86 1.17
N PRO A 190 0.87 2.03 0.23
CA PRO A 190 0.88 1.27 -1.02
C PRO A 190 1.98 1.75 -1.98
N LEU A 191 2.62 0.81 -2.67
CA LEU A 191 3.53 1.05 -3.79
C LEU A 191 3.09 0.22 -4.99
N TRP A 192 3.26 0.69 -6.22
CA TRP A 192 2.71 0.02 -7.41
C TRP A 192 3.79 -0.45 -8.37
N ILE A 193 3.84 -1.75 -8.63
CA ILE A 193 4.78 -2.38 -9.56
C ILE A 193 3.99 -3.13 -10.63
N SER A 194 4.36 -2.94 -11.89
CA SER A 194 3.85 -3.74 -13.02
C SER A 194 5.01 -4.08 -13.95
N GLN A 195 4.78 -4.92 -14.95
CA GLN A 195 5.80 -5.27 -15.96
C GLN A 195 6.36 -4.08 -16.76
N LYS A 196 5.74 -2.90 -16.68
CA LYS A 196 6.21 -1.65 -17.32
C LYS A 196 7.00 -0.77 -16.36
N THR A 197 7.18 -1.19 -15.11
CA THR A 197 7.96 -0.47 -14.11
C THR A 197 9.44 -0.82 -14.34
N VAL A 198 10.27 0.21 -14.54
CA VAL A 198 11.72 0.05 -14.66
C VAL A 198 12.32 0.11 -13.25
N ILE A 199 13.05 -0.94 -12.87
CA ILE A 199 13.73 -1.06 -11.57
C ILE A 199 15.23 -1.18 -11.83
N TRP A 200 16.03 -0.36 -11.17
CA TRP A 200 17.48 -0.40 -11.25
C TRP A 200 18.02 -1.30 -10.14
N LEU A 201 18.55 -2.48 -10.50
CA LEU A 201 18.98 -3.50 -9.54
C LEU A 201 20.10 -3.03 -8.60
N ASN A 202 20.96 -2.11 -9.06
CA ASN A 202 22.07 -1.57 -8.26
C ASN A 202 21.63 -0.50 -7.24
N GLU A 203 20.35 -0.11 -7.25
CA GLU A 203 19.79 0.96 -6.42
C GLU A 203 18.51 0.52 -5.71
N VAL A 204 18.33 -0.79 -5.49
CA VAL A 204 17.16 -1.30 -4.75
C VAL A 204 17.29 -0.83 -3.30
N PRO A 205 16.39 0.04 -2.80
CA PRO A 205 16.51 0.57 -1.45
C PRO A 205 16.21 -0.52 -0.43
N ASP A 206 16.89 -0.44 0.72
CA ASP A 206 16.45 -1.19 1.89
C ASP A 206 15.12 -0.60 2.37
N TYR A 207 14.11 -1.45 2.50
CA TYR A 207 12.79 -1.04 2.96
C TYR A 207 12.76 -0.71 4.45
N HIS A 208 13.80 -1.10 5.21
CA HIS A 208 13.93 -0.74 6.62
C HIS A 208 14.11 0.77 6.83
N ASP A 209 14.66 1.47 5.84
CA ASP A 209 14.92 2.91 5.88
C ASP A 209 13.70 3.76 5.53
N TRP A 210 12.62 3.17 5.00
CA TRP A 210 11.42 3.91 4.66
C TRP A 210 10.65 4.31 5.91
N ASP A 211 10.08 5.51 5.95
CA ASP A 211 9.26 5.99 7.08
C ASP A 211 7.86 5.34 7.16
N PHE A 212 7.62 4.31 6.37
CA PHE A 212 6.35 3.58 6.25
C PHE A 212 6.58 2.07 6.12
N THR A 213 5.55 1.30 6.45
CA THR A 213 5.46 -0.15 6.21
C THR A 213 4.90 -0.38 4.79
N PRO A 214 5.69 -0.87 3.82
CA PRO A 214 5.26 -0.98 2.44
C PRO A 214 4.24 -2.10 2.19
N ILE A 215 3.22 -1.77 1.40
CA ILE A 215 2.31 -2.71 0.77
C ILE A 215 2.56 -2.65 -0.75
N ILE A 216 3.45 -3.52 -1.22
CA ILE A 216 3.89 -3.53 -2.64
C ILE A 216 2.83 -4.25 -3.48
N LEU A 217 2.17 -3.53 -4.37
CA LEU A 217 1.08 -4.00 -5.22
C LEU A 217 1.62 -4.39 -6.59
N ILE A 218 1.70 -5.69 -6.83
CA ILE A 218 2.25 -6.27 -8.07
C ILE A 218 1.11 -6.64 -9.01
N SER A 219 0.94 -5.85 -10.07
CA SER A 219 0.03 -6.21 -11.17
C SER A 219 0.75 -7.16 -12.12
N ALA A 220 0.40 -8.43 -12.05
CA ALA A 220 1.13 -9.50 -12.74
C ALA A 220 0.96 -9.46 -14.27
N SER A 221 -0.23 -9.11 -14.78
CA SER A 221 -0.54 -9.20 -16.21
C SER A 221 0.05 -8.04 -17.03
N ALA A 222 0.70 -8.35 -18.15
CA ALA A 222 1.07 -7.36 -19.16
C ALA A 222 -0.18 -6.70 -19.79
N SER A 223 -0.13 -5.37 -19.97
CA SER A 223 -1.14 -4.67 -20.76
C SER A 223 -0.75 -4.75 -22.24
N THR A 224 -1.42 -5.61 -23.01
CA THR A 224 -1.25 -5.69 -24.46
C THR A 224 -1.71 -4.36 -25.08
N VAL A 225 -0.79 -3.62 -25.69
CA VAL A 225 -1.12 -2.56 -26.66
C VAL A 225 -1.25 -3.24 -28.03
N ASP A 226 -2.21 -2.82 -28.84
CA ASP A 226 -2.47 -3.39 -30.16
C ASP A 226 -1.18 -3.44 -31.03
N PRO A 227 -0.91 -4.51 -31.81
CA PRO A 227 0.38 -4.71 -32.48
C PRO A 227 0.63 -3.82 -33.72
N THR A 228 -0.17 -2.80 -33.99
CA THR A 228 -0.09 -2.03 -35.25
C THR A 228 1.10 -1.06 -35.32
N ILE A 229 1.99 -1.05 -34.32
CA ILE A 229 3.28 -0.36 -34.39
C ILE A 229 4.37 -1.35 -33.92
N SER A 230 4.67 -2.35 -34.76
CA SER A 230 5.83 -3.21 -34.58
C SER A 230 7.03 -2.62 -35.30
N GLY A 231 7.93 -2.04 -34.52
CA GLY A 231 9.14 -1.40 -35.03
C GLY A 231 10.03 -0.84 -33.93
N ALA A 232 10.17 -1.56 -32.82
CA ALA A 232 11.25 -1.29 -31.88
C ALA A 232 11.63 -2.58 -31.15
N SER A 233 12.79 -3.12 -31.50
CA SER A 233 13.57 -3.97 -30.62
C SER A 233 13.60 -3.36 -29.22
N ALA A 234 13.41 -4.17 -28.17
CA ALA A 234 13.61 -3.74 -26.79
C ALA A 234 15.09 -3.39 -26.57
N SER A 235 15.45 -2.15 -26.93
CA SER A 235 16.73 -1.54 -26.66
C SER A 235 16.70 -1.06 -25.21
N VAL A 236 17.59 -1.62 -24.40
CA VAL A 236 18.03 -1.06 -23.12
C VAL A 236 18.56 0.35 -23.40
N ILE A 237 17.77 1.39 -23.14
CA ILE A 237 18.18 2.79 -23.25
C ILE A 237 17.62 3.59 -22.07
N THR A 238 18.54 3.87 -21.15
CA THR A 238 18.74 5.07 -20.30
C THR A 238 17.57 6.02 -20.03
N SER A 239 17.20 6.16 -18.74
CA SER A 239 17.12 7.46 -18.04
C SER A 239 16.98 7.28 -16.52
N LEU A 240 17.79 8.02 -15.76
CA LEU A 240 17.75 8.17 -14.30
C LEU A 240 16.34 8.59 -13.83
N SER A 241 15.90 8.12 -12.64
CA SER A 241 14.78 8.62 -11.79
C SER A 241 13.51 7.77 -11.54
N VAL A 242 13.40 6.49 -11.93
CA VAL A 242 12.11 5.77 -11.74
C VAL A 242 11.86 5.35 -10.29
N LEU A 243 12.89 4.98 -9.52
CA LEU A 243 12.72 4.66 -8.09
C LEU A 243 12.59 5.92 -7.21
N SER A 244 13.28 7.02 -7.51
CA SER A 244 13.09 8.29 -6.78
C SER A 244 11.70 8.90 -7.02
N LYS A 245 11.10 8.71 -8.21
CA LYS A 245 9.73 9.12 -8.51
C LYS A 245 8.64 8.19 -7.95
N LEU A 246 8.91 6.88 -7.85
CA LEU A 246 8.03 5.94 -7.15
C LEU A 246 7.99 6.22 -5.65
N LEU A 247 9.11 6.71 -5.10
CA LEU A 247 9.24 6.97 -3.69
C LEU A 247 8.71 8.33 -3.26
N HIS A 248 8.89 9.42 -4.03
CA HIS A 248 8.61 10.80 -3.55
C HIS A 248 8.91 10.92 -2.03
N ILE A 249 10.03 10.32 -1.63
CA ILE A 249 10.64 10.59 -0.35
C ILE A 249 11.15 11.99 -0.57
N THR A 250 10.51 12.92 0.12
CA THR A 250 10.96 14.30 0.21
C THR A 250 12.44 14.29 0.58
N ALA A 251 13.30 14.53 -0.41
CA ALA A 251 14.61 15.10 -0.17
C ALA A 251 14.38 16.54 0.30
N SER A 252 13.98 16.67 1.56
CA SER A 252 14.09 17.90 2.34
C SER A 252 15.03 17.54 3.48
N HIS A 253 16.24 18.10 3.40
CA HIS A 253 17.45 17.82 4.18
C HIS A 253 18.49 16.90 3.51
N LEU A 254 19.03 17.37 2.39
CA LEU A 254 20.48 17.51 2.18
C LEU A 254 20.75 18.84 1.48
#